data_AF-A0A8T0RA16-F1
#
_entry.id   AF-A0A8T0RA16-F1
#
_cell.length_a   1.000
_cell.length_b   1.000
_cell.length_c   1.000
_cell.angle_alpha   90.00
_cell.angle_beta   90.00
_cell.angle_gamma   90.00
#
_symmetry.space_group_name_H-M   'P 1'
#
loop_
_entity.id
_entity.type
_entity.pdbx_description
1 polymer ?
#
loop_
_entity_poly.entity_id
_entity_poly.type
_entity_poly.pdbx_seq_one_letter_code
_entity_poly.pdbx_strand_id
1 'polypeptide(L)'
;MFRKLAVKEKGEALPQYYVAGLPGSFYTRLFPDRCVHLFHSSYCLMWRSKVPEELARETVINEGNVYIWETTPPLVVKLYQRQFQEDFSLFLKLRHKELVSNGQMVLTFLGRKNNDVLRGEISYIWRLLAQALHSLVKEGRVEKEKLDSFNIPFYAPSVDEVRDVIKQSEAFDINHIQLFQSNWDPHDDLDDGDLVLDSVKSGVNVARCIRAVSEPLIAHHFGEHILDDLFEMYAHNVGVHLQKVKTKYAVIVLSLKARRVPKYHGRNDDYY
;
A
#
# COMPACT_ATOMS: atom_id res chain seq x y z
N MET A 1 -19.74 -6.51 12.15
CA MET A 1 -19.39 -5.57 13.24
C MET A 1 -19.84 -4.13 12.95
N PHE A 2 -19.78 -3.62 11.70
CA PHE A 2 -20.06 -2.21 11.39
C PHE A 2 -21.53 -1.83 11.11
N ARG A 3 -22.44 -2.78 10.83
CA ARG A 3 -23.87 -2.45 10.56
C ARG A 3 -24.68 -2.03 11.80
N LYS A 4 -24.18 -2.25 13.02
CA LYS A 4 -24.91 -1.88 14.25
C LYS A 4 -24.66 -0.45 14.73
N LEU A 5 -23.74 0.31 14.12
CA LEU A 5 -23.48 1.71 14.48
C LEU A 5 -24.30 2.70 13.65
N ALA A 6 -24.82 2.29 12.48
CA ALA A 6 -25.57 3.15 11.57
C ALA A 6 -27.10 3.18 11.86
N VAL A 7 -27.56 2.39 12.83
CA VAL A 7 -28.95 2.43 13.31
C VAL A 7 -28.90 2.86 14.78
N LYS A 8 -28.63 4.14 15.01
CA LYS A 8 -28.98 4.78 16.28
C LYS A 8 -30.15 5.71 16.03
N GLU A 9 -31.16 5.53 16.87
CA GLU A 9 -32.39 6.32 16.89
C GLU A 9 -32.04 7.81 17.01
N LYS A 10 -32.76 8.65 16.25
CA LYS A 10 -32.65 10.10 16.33
C LYS A 10 -32.88 10.54 17.79
N GLY A 11 -31.82 10.83 18.54
CA GLY A 11 -31.93 11.37 19.90
C GLY A 11 -30.82 11.00 20.88
N GLU A 12 -30.02 9.95 20.64
CA GLU A 12 -28.90 9.63 21.53
C GLU A 12 -27.69 10.53 21.25
N ALA A 13 -27.22 11.26 22.26
CA ALA A 13 -25.96 11.98 22.19
C ALA A 13 -24.81 11.00 21.87
N LEU A 14 -23.96 11.34 20.91
CA LEU A 14 -22.76 10.56 20.63
C LEU A 14 -21.87 10.50 21.89
N PRO A 15 -21.19 9.37 22.15
CA PRO A 15 -20.21 9.30 23.22
C PRO A 15 -19.19 10.44 23.07
N GLN A 16 -18.78 11.04 24.19
CA GLN A 16 -17.72 12.04 24.16
C GLN A 16 -16.41 11.41 23.65
N TYR A 17 -15.72 12.11 22.76
CA TYR A 17 -14.43 11.68 22.22
C TYR A 17 -13.47 12.87 22.13
N TYR A 18 -12.17 12.57 22.19
CA TYR A 18 -11.09 13.55 22.07
C TYR A 18 -10.20 13.18 20.88
N VAL A 19 -9.76 14.17 20.13
CA VAL A 19 -8.93 13.97 18.93
C VAL A 19 -7.52 14.51 19.19
N ALA A 20 -6.51 13.72 18.82
CA ALA A 20 -5.11 14.11 18.89
C ALA A 20 -4.40 13.72 17.58
N GLY A 21 -3.50 14.59 17.11
CA GLY A 21 -2.59 14.29 16.01
C GLY A 21 -1.23 13.85 16.55
N LEU A 22 -0.72 12.72 16.06
CA LEU A 22 0.60 12.22 16.43
C LEU A 22 1.46 12.12 15.16
N PRO A 23 2.52 12.93 15.02
CA PRO A 23 3.43 12.81 13.90
C PRO A 23 4.37 11.61 14.12
N GLY A 24 4.70 10.90 13.04
CA GLY A 24 5.66 9.81 13.07
C GLY A 24 5.34 8.72 12.06
N SER A 25 6.36 7.95 11.69
CA SER A 25 6.17 6.78 10.83
C SER A 25 5.52 5.64 11.62
N PHE A 26 4.54 4.96 11.01
CA PHE A 26 3.99 3.73 11.58
C PHE A 26 4.99 2.57 11.59
N TYR A 27 6.18 2.72 11.00
CA TYR A 27 7.31 1.80 11.21
C TYR A 27 8.16 2.15 12.44
N THR A 28 7.64 3.00 13.34
CA THR A 28 8.23 3.34 14.64
C THR A 28 7.21 3.15 15.79
N ARG A 29 7.66 3.27 17.04
CA ARG A 29 6.77 3.32 18.21
C ARG A 29 6.04 4.66 18.23
N LEU A 30 4.71 4.63 18.30
CA LEU A 30 3.84 5.81 18.32
C LEU A 30 3.14 6.00 19.65
N PHE A 31 2.94 4.91 20.40
CA PHE A 31 2.17 4.91 21.63
C PHE A 31 2.93 4.23 22.77
N PRO A 32 2.63 4.57 24.05
CA PRO A 32 3.04 3.78 25.20
C PRO A 32 2.60 2.32 25.11
N ASP A 33 3.20 1.46 25.92
CA ASP A 33 2.81 0.05 26.00
C ASP A 33 1.35 -0.06 26.49
N ARG A 34 0.57 -0.95 25.84
CA ARG A 34 -0.77 -1.34 26.29
C ARG A 34 -1.77 -0.19 26.46
N CYS A 35 -1.79 0.81 25.60
CA CYS A 35 -2.75 1.93 25.69
C CYS A 35 -3.74 2.01 24.52
N VAL A 36 -3.55 1.24 23.45
CA VAL A 36 -4.42 1.28 22.28
C VAL A 36 -5.39 0.09 22.26
N HIS A 37 -6.68 0.36 22.12
CA HIS A 37 -7.70 -0.70 22.05
C HIS A 37 -7.90 -1.24 20.62
N LEU A 38 -7.87 -0.35 19.64
CA LEU A 38 -8.10 -0.65 18.23
C LEU A 38 -7.16 0.19 17.37
N PHE A 39 -6.39 -0.46 16.50
CA PHE A 39 -5.75 0.22 15.37
C PHE A 39 -6.61 0.06 14.12
N HIS A 40 -6.74 1.14 13.36
CA HIS A 40 -7.26 1.12 12.00
C HIS A 40 -6.22 1.72 11.06
N SER A 41 -6.03 1.08 9.91
CA SER A 41 -5.15 1.59 8.84
C SER A 41 -5.75 1.22 7.50
N SER A 42 -5.93 2.20 6.61
CA SER A 42 -6.47 1.99 5.28
C SER A 42 -5.54 2.62 4.25
N TYR A 43 -5.10 1.84 3.27
CA TYR A 43 -4.26 2.26 2.15
C TYR A 43 -2.89 2.86 2.57
N CYS A 44 -2.33 2.40 3.69
CA CYS A 44 -0.99 2.80 4.13
C CYS A 44 0.05 1.68 3.97
N LEU A 45 -0.33 0.44 4.30
CA LEU A 45 0.60 -0.69 4.50
C LEU A 45 1.12 -1.31 3.21
N MET A 46 0.90 -0.72 2.04
CA MET A 46 1.59 -1.03 0.80
C MET A 46 2.86 -0.17 0.63
N TRP A 47 2.92 1.01 1.23
CA TRP A 47 4.12 1.85 1.28
C TRP A 47 5.21 1.22 2.14
N ARG A 48 6.42 1.17 1.59
CA ARG A 48 7.62 0.69 2.28
C ARG A 48 8.25 1.83 3.07
N SER A 49 9.01 1.47 4.11
CA SER A 49 9.77 2.45 4.90
C SER A 49 10.85 3.16 4.08
N LYS A 50 11.34 2.49 3.03
CA LYS A 50 12.35 2.98 2.09
C LYS A 50 12.25 2.19 0.77
N VAL A 51 12.89 2.73 -0.26
CA VAL A 51 13.26 1.91 -1.43
C VAL A 51 14.29 0.88 -0.96
N PRO A 52 14.22 -0.40 -1.40
CA PRO A 52 15.25 -1.39 -1.08
C PRO A 52 16.66 -0.82 -1.30
N GLU A 53 17.54 -0.96 -0.30
CA GLU A 53 18.84 -0.26 -0.28
C GLU A 53 19.69 -0.56 -1.50
N GLU A 54 19.62 -1.80 -2.00
CA GLU A 54 20.36 -2.25 -3.17
C GLU A 54 19.88 -1.58 -4.47
N LEU A 55 18.64 -1.07 -4.51
CA LEU A 55 18.11 -0.27 -5.63
C LEU A 55 18.47 1.22 -5.53
N ALA A 56 18.85 1.68 -4.35
CA ALA A 56 19.29 3.06 -4.12
C ALA A 56 20.79 3.27 -4.40
N ARG A 57 21.51 2.20 -4.79
CA ARG A 57 22.93 2.26 -5.16
C ARG A 57 23.09 2.73 -6.61
N GLU A 58 24.31 3.11 -6.97
CA GLU A 58 24.66 3.61 -8.31
C GLU A 58 24.38 2.60 -9.44
N THR A 59 24.32 1.30 -9.13
CA THR A 59 24.02 0.27 -10.14
C THR A 59 22.53 0.22 -10.44
N VAL A 60 22.14 0.73 -11.62
CA VAL A 60 20.78 0.60 -12.15
C VAL A 60 20.49 -0.86 -12.44
N ILE A 61 19.53 -1.44 -11.70
CA ILE A 61 19.08 -2.83 -11.90
C ILE A 61 17.58 -2.94 -12.22
N ASN A 62 16.83 -1.84 -12.25
CA ASN A 62 15.42 -1.78 -12.66
C ASN A 62 15.20 -0.82 -13.84
N GLU A 63 16.11 -0.87 -14.81
CA GLU A 63 16.17 0.06 -15.96
C GLU A 63 14.80 0.22 -16.64
N GLY A 64 14.43 1.48 -16.90
CA GLY A 64 13.20 1.86 -17.57
C GLY A 64 11.90 1.56 -16.81
N ASN A 65 11.94 1.09 -15.57
CA ASN A 65 10.76 0.84 -14.76
C ASN A 65 10.80 1.66 -13.47
N VAL A 66 9.63 2.12 -13.02
CA VAL A 66 9.49 2.82 -11.73
C VAL A 66 9.05 1.90 -10.58
N TYR A 67 8.64 0.67 -10.91
CA TYR A 67 8.21 -0.38 -10.00
C TYR A 67 8.42 -1.75 -10.69
N ILE A 68 7.99 -2.85 -10.07
CA ILE A 68 8.07 -4.19 -10.64
C ILE A 68 7.19 -4.31 -11.89
N TRP A 69 7.80 -4.69 -13.01
CA TRP A 69 7.16 -5.00 -14.29
C TRP A 69 7.81 -6.24 -14.95
N GLU A 70 7.31 -6.67 -16.12
CA GLU A 70 7.78 -7.87 -16.85
C GLU A 70 9.28 -7.91 -17.14
N THR A 71 9.91 -6.75 -17.32
CA THR A 71 11.36 -6.64 -17.60
C THR A 71 12.20 -6.56 -16.33
N THR A 72 11.57 -6.45 -15.15
CA THR A 72 12.25 -6.36 -13.86
C THR A 72 12.98 -7.66 -13.54
N PRO A 73 14.30 -7.63 -13.25
CA PRO A 73 15.04 -8.82 -12.89
C PRO A 73 14.51 -9.50 -11.62
N PRO A 74 14.58 -10.85 -11.52
CA PRO A 74 14.12 -11.57 -10.32
C PRO A 74 14.77 -11.11 -9.01
N LEU A 75 16.00 -10.58 -9.07
CA LEU A 75 16.67 -10.00 -7.91
C LEU A 75 15.88 -8.81 -7.35
N VAL A 76 15.44 -7.88 -8.20
CA VAL A 76 14.68 -6.69 -7.79
C VAL A 76 13.35 -7.07 -7.14
N VAL A 77 12.67 -8.08 -7.69
CA VAL A 77 11.44 -8.62 -7.09
C VAL A 77 11.69 -9.13 -5.66
N LYS A 78 12.77 -9.89 -5.45
CA LYS A 78 13.15 -10.39 -4.12
C LYS A 78 13.48 -9.26 -3.14
N LEU A 79 14.10 -8.18 -3.62
CA LEU A 79 14.42 -7.01 -2.78
C LEU A 79 13.15 -6.33 -2.26
N TYR A 80 12.16 -6.09 -3.13
CA TYR A 80 10.85 -5.57 -2.72
C TYR A 80 10.11 -6.50 -1.76
N GLN A 81 10.14 -7.82 -2.01
CA GLN A 81 9.56 -8.82 -1.13
C GLN A 81 10.19 -8.81 0.27
N ARG A 82 11.53 -8.78 0.34
CA ARG A 82 12.26 -8.70 1.60
C ARG A 82 11.90 -7.43 2.37
N GLN A 83 11.93 -6.27 1.69
CA GLN A 83 11.57 -4.99 2.31
C GLN A 83 10.14 -5.02 2.85
N PHE A 84 9.19 -5.64 2.13
CA PHE A 84 7.83 -5.84 2.63
C PHE A 84 7.79 -6.69 3.91
N GLN A 85 8.47 -7.84 3.90
CA GLN A 85 8.49 -8.76 5.05
C GLN A 85 9.08 -8.09 6.29
N GLU A 86 10.20 -7.38 6.15
CA GLU A 86 10.86 -6.67 7.24
C GLU A 86 9.95 -5.57 7.83
N ASP A 87 9.44 -4.69 6.96
CA ASP A 87 8.58 -3.58 7.35
C ASP A 87 7.28 -4.05 8.01
N PHE A 88 6.61 -5.04 7.42
CA PHE A 88 5.34 -5.53 7.93
C PHE A 88 5.51 -6.30 9.25
N SER A 89 6.59 -7.09 9.36
CA SER A 89 6.96 -7.74 10.64
C SER A 89 7.24 -6.71 11.73
N LEU A 90 8.00 -5.66 11.41
CA LEU A 90 8.30 -4.58 12.34
C LEU A 90 7.02 -3.86 12.77
N PHE A 91 6.15 -3.51 11.82
CA PHE A 91 4.85 -2.92 12.10
C PHE A 91 4.03 -3.77 13.08
N LEU A 92 3.87 -5.08 12.81
CA LEU A 92 3.12 -5.99 13.69
C LEU A 92 3.71 -6.02 15.10
N LYS A 93 5.03 -6.15 15.21
CA LYS A 93 5.75 -6.16 16.50
C LYS A 93 5.51 -4.86 17.29
N LEU A 94 5.57 -3.71 16.64
CA LEU A 94 5.37 -2.41 17.28
C LEU A 94 3.93 -2.25 17.75
N ARG A 95 2.94 -2.53 16.88
CA ARG A 95 1.52 -2.43 17.22
C ARG A 95 1.12 -3.41 18.31
N HIS A 96 1.69 -4.61 18.33
CA HIS A 96 1.40 -5.60 19.39
C HIS A 96 1.79 -5.12 20.79
N LYS A 97 2.91 -4.38 20.92
CA LYS A 97 3.34 -3.78 22.19
C LYS A 97 2.39 -2.68 22.66
N GLU A 98 1.88 -1.88 21.72
CA GLU A 98 1.02 -0.73 21.98
C GLU A 98 -0.43 -1.13 22.27
N LEU A 99 -0.89 -2.27 21.74
CA LEU A 99 -2.23 -2.79 21.95
C LEU A 99 -2.44 -3.30 23.37
N VAL A 100 -3.59 -2.98 23.97
CA VAL A 100 -4.08 -3.61 25.20
C VAL A 100 -4.27 -5.14 25.02
N SER A 101 -4.47 -5.85 26.13
CA SER A 101 -4.85 -7.26 26.08
C SER A 101 -6.17 -7.46 25.32
N ASN A 102 -6.18 -8.36 24.34
CA ASN A 102 -7.29 -8.57 23.40
C ASN A 102 -7.58 -7.37 22.46
N GLY A 103 -6.68 -6.39 22.37
CA GLY A 103 -6.79 -5.31 21.40
C GLY A 103 -6.82 -5.83 19.96
N GLN A 104 -7.37 -5.03 19.05
CA GLN A 104 -7.65 -5.45 17.68
C GLN A 104 -7.00 -4.53 16.66
N MET A 105 -6.81 -5.04 15.45
CA MET A 105 -6.46 -4.23 14.29
C MET A 105 -7.41 -4.50 13.13
N VAL A 106 -7.77 -3.46 12.40
CA VAL A 106 -8.47 -3.53 11.12
C VAL A 106 -7.60 -2.85 10.08
N LEU A 107 -7.07 -3.62 9.15
CA LEU A 107 -6.09 -3.19 8.16
C LEU A 107 -6.65 -3.40 6.76
N THR A 108 -6.52 -2.38 5.91
CA THR A 108 -6.87 -2.44 4.50
C THR A 108 -5.71 -1.88 3.68
N PHE A 109 -5.25 -2.59 2.65
CA PHE A 109 -4.19 -2.10 1.76
C PHE A 109 -4.21 -2.82 0.42
N LEU A 110 -3.57 -2.20 -0.58
CA LEU A 110 -3.45 -2.76 -1.92
C LEU A 110 -2.58 -4.02 -1.88
N GLY A 111 -3.09 -5.08 -2.50
CA GLY A 111 -2.38 -6.34 -2.70
C GLY A 111 -2.46 -6.77 -4.15
N ARG A 112 -2.32 -8.07 -4.38
CA ARG A 112 -2.48 -8.69 -5.70
C ARG A 112 -3.30 -9.97 -5.61
N LYS A 113 -4.07 -10.24 -6.66
CA LYS A 113 -4.89 -11.46 -6.75
C LYS A 113 -4.06 -12.69 -7.11
N ASN A 114 -3.15 -12.51 -8.08
CA ASN A 114 -2.31 -13.58 -8.59
C ASN A 114 -0.98 -13.64 -7.84
N ASN A 115 -0.41 -14.84 -7.76
CA ASN A 115 0.94 -15.02 -7.23
C ASN A 115 2.02 -14.43 -8.15
N ASP A 116 1.67 -14.13 -9.40
CA ASP A 116 2.53 -13.42 -10.34
C ASP A 116 2.73 -11.96 -9.90
N VAL A 117 3.96 -11.63 -9.50
CA VAL A 117 4.36 -10.29 -9.05
C VAL A 117 4.63 -9.35 -10.23
N LEU A 118 4.98 -9.89 -11.40
CA LEU A 118 5.40 -9.12 -12.57
C LEU A 118 4.21 -8.49 -13.30
N ARG A 119 3.05 -9.16 -13.27
CA ARG A 119 1.83 -8.77 -13.98
C ARG A 119 0.65 -8.47 -13.05
N GLY A 120 0.93 -8.10 -11.81
CA GLY A 120 -0.09 -7.70 -10.85
C GLY A 120 -0.87 -6.47 -11.30
N GLU A 121 -2.08 -6.28 -10.80
CA GLU A 121 -2.96 -5.16 -11.14
C GLU A 121 -2.28 -3.80 -10.86
N ILE A 122 -1.52 -3.72 -9.77
CA ILE A 122 -0.74 -2.53 -9.41
C ILE A 122 0.45 -2.29 -10.35
N SER A 123 1.04 -3.35 -10.89
CA SER A 123 2.18 -3.24 -11.80
C SER A 123 1.80 -2.47 -13.07
N TYR A 124 0.57 -2.62 -13.57
CA TYR A 124 0.08 -1.86 -14.72
C TYR A 124 -0.04 -0.35 -14.44
N ILE A 125 -0.52 0.05 -13.26
CA ILE A 125 -0.67 1.45 -12.87
C ILE A 125 0.67 2.18 -12.96
N TRP A 126 1.70 1.57 -12.37
CA TRP A 126 3.04 2.13 -12.37
C TRP A 126 3.75 1.98 -13.72
N ARG A 127 3.45 0.94 -14.49
CA ARG A 127 3.92 0.80 -15.88
C ARG A 127 3.43 1.95 -16.77
N LEU A 128 2.15 2.30 -16.69
CA LEU A 128 1.58 3.39 -17.49
C LEU A 128 2.22 4.74 -17.14
N LEU A 129 2.63 4.92 -15.88
CA LEU A 129 3.40 6.10 -15.43
C LEU A 129 4.83 6.06 -15.97
N ALA A 130 5.50 4.91 -15.90
CA ALA A 130 6.82 4.73 -16.50
C ALA A 130 6.80 5.03 -18.02
N GLN A 131 5.75 4.61 -18.72
CA GLN A 131 5.57 4.91 -20.15
C GLN A 131 5.44 6.42 -20.43
N ALA A 132 4.73 7.16 -19.58
CA ALA A 132 4.64 8.61 -19.70
C ALA A 132 6.02 9.27 -19.46
N LEU A 133 6.76 8.84 -18.44
CA LEU A 133 8.14 9.29 -18.20
C LEU A 133 9.07 8.96 -19.38
N HIS A 134 8.96 7.77 -19.99
CA HIS A 134 9.71 7.41 -21.19
C HIS A 134 9.46 8.36 -22.35
N SER A 135 8.21 8.80 -22.55
CA SER A 135 7.89 9.78 -23.59
C SER A 135 8.57 11.12 -23.31
N LEU A 136 8.58 11.59 -22.06
CA LEU A 136 9.32 12.80 -21.66
C LEU A 136 10.84 12.66 -21.83
N VAL A 137 11.39 11.46 -21.62
CA VAL A 137 12.81 11.18 -21.92
C VAL A 137 13.08 11.29 -23.42
N LYS A 138 12.22 10.74 -24.27
CA LYS A 138 12.35 10.84 -25.74
C LYS A 138 12.26 12.28 -26.24
N GLU A 139 11.47 13.12 -25.57
CA GLU A 139 11.35 14.55 -25.86
C GLU A 139 12.52 15.38 -25.30
N GLY A 140 13.47 14.76 -24.59
CA GLY A 140 14.62 15.44 -23.99
C GLY A 140 14.27 16.28 -22.75
N ARG A 141 13.09 16.06 -22.16
CA ARG A 141 12.58 16.80 -21.00
C ARG A 141 12.98 16.15 -19.67
N VAL A 142 13.32 14.87 -19.69
CA VAL A 142 13.80 14.09 -18.55
C VAL A 142 15.06 13.34 -18.97
N GLU A 143 16.09 13.37 -18.13
CA GLU A 143 17.30 12.57 -18.31
C GLU A 143 16.97 11.07 -18.13
N LYS A 144 17.48 10.21 -19.00
CA LYS A 144 17.23 8.76 -18.92
C LYS A 144 17.69 8.19 -17.59
N GLU A 145 18.83 8.67 -17.10
CA GLU A 145 19.45 8.26 -15.84
C GLU A 145 18.55 8.58 -14.62
N LYS A 146 17.78 9.68 -14.69
CA LYS A 146 16.79 10.01 -13.65
C LYS A 146 15.62 9.04 -13.67
N LEU A 147 15.14 8.63 -14.85
CA LEU A 147 14.11 7.60 -14.95
C LEU A 147 14.61 6.27 -14.39
N ASP A 148 15.80 5.85 -14.81
CA ASP A 148 16.39 4.56 -14.46
C ASP A 148 16.72 4.41 -12.96
N SER A 149 16.98 5.53 -12.27
CA SER A 149 17.22 5.57 -10.82
C SER A 149 15.94 5.73 -9.98
N PHE A 150 14.81 6.09 -10.59
CA PHE A 150 13.57 6.33 -9.85
C PHE A 150 12.82 5.03 -9.56
N ASN A 151 12.73 4.66 -8.29
CA ASN A 151 11.99 3.49 -7.83
C ASN A 151 10.99 3.89 -6.74
N ILE A 152 9.75 3.44 -6.87
CA ILE A 152 8.69 3.77 -5.91
C ILE A 152 8.81 2.82 -4.70
N PRO A 153 8.82 3.33 -3.44
CA PRO A 153 8.86 2.52 -2.23
C PRO A 153 7.49 1.89 -1.94
N PHE A 154 7.03 1.01 -2.82
CA PHE A 154 5.70 0.43 -2.80
C PHE A 154 5.82 -1.08 -2.98
N TYR A 155 4.95 -1.86 -2.34
CA TYR A 155 4.81 -3.28 -2.63
C TYR A 155 3.36 -3.74 -2.45
N ALA A 156 2.83 -4.45 -3.44
CA ALA A 156 1.50 -5.06 -3.39
C ALA A 156 1.62 -6.56 -3.06
N PRO A 157 1.50 -6.97 -1.79
CA PRO A 157 1.67 -8.36 -1.38
C PRO A 157 0.51 -9.27 -1.82
N SER A 158 0.74 -10.57 -1.91
CA SER A 158 -0.34 -11.55 -2.01
C SER A 158 -0.95 -11.81 -0.63
N VAL A 159 -2.16 -12.37 -0.59
CA VAL A 159 -2.79 -12.78 0.68
C VAL A 159 -1.93 -13.80 1.43
N ASP A 160 -1.23 -14.67 0.71
CA ASP A 160 -0.39 -15.69 1.32
C ASP A 160 0.87 -15.09 1.94
N GLU A 161 1.54 -14.15 1.27
CA GLU A 161 2.66 -13.40 1.87
C GLU A 161 2.25 -12.67 3.15
N VAL A 162 1.06 -12.06 3.15
CA VAL A 162 0.51 -11.40 4.35
C VAL A 162 0.28 -12.42 5.47
N ARG A 163 -0.33 -13.57 5.17
CA ARG A 163 -0.56 -14.64 6.15
C ARG A 163 0.74 -15.18 6.72
N ASP A 164 1.76 -15.36 5.90
CA ASP A 164 3.03 -15.93 6.32
C ASP A 164 3.73 -15.01 7.31
N VAL A 165 3.79 -13.71 7.04
CA VAL A 165 4.38 -12.73 7.98
C VAL A 165 3.60 -12.68 9.31
N ILE A 166 2.26 -12.72 9.26
CA ILE A 166 1.44 -12.71 10.48
C ILE A 166 1.67 -13.98 11.31
N LYS A 167 1.71 -15.15 10.66
CA LYS A 167 1.99 -16.43 11.33
C LYS A 167 3.36 -16.41 11.98
N GLN A 168 4.40 -15.99 11.24
CA GLN A 168 5.78 -15.88 11.73
C GLN A 168 5.93 -14.91 12.91
N SER A 169 5.09 -13.85 12.97
CA SER A 169 5.13 -12.90 14.08
C SER A 169 4.69 -13.51 15.42
N GLU A 170 3.88 -14.57 15.37
CA GLU A 170 3.22 -15.21 16.52
C GLU A 170 2.43 -14.25 17.44
N ALA A 171 2.23 -13.00 17.03
CA ALA A 171 1.71 -11.92 17.85
C ALA A 171 0.18 -11.75 17.72
N PHE A 172 -0.40 -12.24 16.62
CA PHE A 172 -1.80 -12.02 16.29
C PHE A 172 -2.50 -13.29 15.82
N ASP A 173 -3.78 -13.38 16.15
CA ASP A 173 -4.74 -14.28 15.50
C ASP A 173 -5.46 -13.53 14.38
N ILE A 174 -5.61 -14.19 13.23
CA ILE A 174 -6.37 -13.67 12.09
C ILE A 174 -7.85 -14.00 12.33
N ASN A 175 -8.66 -12.98 12.60
CA ASN A 175 -10.12 -13.16 12.70
C ASN A 175 -10.77 -13.21 11.32
N HIS A 176 -10.27 -12.38 10.40
CA HIS A 176 -10.79 -12.26 9.04
C HIS A 176 -9.68 -11.84 8.10
N ILE A 177 -9.60 -12.44 6.93
CA ILE A 177 -8.76 -11.96 5.83
C ILE A 177 -9.48 -12.23 4.52
N GLN A 178 -9.67 -11.18 3.72
CA GLN A 178 -10.37 -11.26 2.44
C GLN A 178 -9.72 -10.35 1.43
N LEU A 179 -9.72 -10.78 0.17
CA LEU A 179 -9.40 -9.94 -0.97
C LEU A 179 -10.71 -9.51 -1.65
N PHE A 180 -10.87 -8.22 -1.90
CA PHE A 180 -11.95 -7.72 -2.75
C PHE A 180 -11.38 -6.85 -3.87
N GLN A 181 -12.22 -6.57 -4.87
CA GLN A 181 -11.82 -5.77 -6.02
C GLN A 181 -12.57 -4.44 -6.03
N SER A 182 -11.90 -3.37 -6.43
CA SER A 182 -12.45 -2.02 -6.55
C SER A 182 -11.99 -1.39 -7.86
N ASN A 183 -12.84 -0.68 -8.60
CA ASN A 183 -12.48 -0.09 -9.88
C ASN A 183 -11.33 0.92 -9.74
N TRP A 184 -10.53 1.08 -10.80
CA TRP A 184 -9.47 2.10 -10.80
C TRP A 184 -10.03 3.53 -10.72
N ASP A 185 -11.07 3.80 -11.52
CA ASP A 185 -11.79 5.07 -11.44
C ASP A 185 -12.67 5.07 -10.17
N PRO A 186 -12.42 5.98 -9.22
CA PRO A 186 -13.23 6.09 -8.00
C PRO A 186 -14.69 6.50 -8.25
N HIS A 187 -15.03 6.93 -9.47
CA HIS A 187 -16.38 7.30 -9.88
C HIS A 187 -17.06 6.25 -10.75
N ASP A 188 -16.38 5.13 -11.07
CA ASP A 188 -16.99 4.01 -11.77
C ASP A 188 -17.60 3.04 -10.75
N ASP A 189 -18.90 3.19 -10.50
CA ASP A 189 -19.68 2.30 -9.63
C ASP A 189 -20.32 1.12 -10.41
N LEU A 190 -20.04 0.98 -11.71
CA LEU A 190 -20.63 -0.08 -12.53
C LEU A 190 -19.87 -1.39 -12.29
N ASP A 191 -20.58 -2.44 -11.88
CA ASP A 191 -19.98 -3.76 -11.65
C ASP A 191 -20.08 -4.71 -12.86
N ASP A 192 -20.98 -4.44 -13.82
CA ASP A 192 -21.51 -5.44 -14.77
C ASP A 192 -21.21 -5.18 -16.28
N GLY A 193 -20.21 -4.37 -16.61
CA GLY A 193 -19.79 -4.14 -18.00
C GLY A 193 -18.28 -4.28 -18.19
N ASP A 194 -17.86 -5.04 -19.20
CA ASP A 194 -16.44 -5.21 -19.58
C ASP A 194 -15.82 -3.92 -20.16
N LEU A 195 -16.65 -2.92 -20.49
CA LEU A 195 -16.23 -1.68 -21.14
C LEU A 195 -16.50 -0.47 -20.25
N VAL A 196 -15.50 0.40 -20.16
CA VAL A 196 -15.60 1.71 -19.50
C VAL A 196 -16.32 2.68 -20.45
N LEU A 197 -17.50 3.15 -20.06
CA LEU A 197 -18.37 4.01 -20.89
C LEU A 197 -17.68 5.31 -21.35
N ASP A 198 -16.83 5.88 -20.48
CA ASP A 198 -16.01 7.06 -20.78
C ASP A 198 -14.57 6.84 -20.30
N SER A 199 -13.83 6.06 -21.08
CA SER A 199 -12.42 5.73 -20.81
C SER A 199 -11.53 6.96 -20.69
N VAL A 200 -11.83 8.04 -21.42
CA VAL A 200 -11.04 9.29 -21.38
C VAL A 200 -11.24 9.98 -20.03
N LYS A 201 -12.49 10.19 -19.62
CA LYS A 201 -12.79 10.77 -18.30
C LYS A 201 -12.27 9.90 -17.16
N SER A 202 -12.38 8.58 -17.30
CA SER A 202 -11.85 7.63 -16.33
C SER A 202 -10.32 7.72 -16.22
N GLY A 203 -9.63 7.87 -17.35
CA GLY A 203 -8.19 8.13 -17.39
C GLY A 203 -7.80 9.39 -16.62
N VAL A 204 -8.56 10.48 -16.78
CA VAL A 204 -8.35 11.73 -16.02
C VAL A 204 -8.60 11.54 -14.53
N ASN A 205 -9.68 10.83 -14.15
CA ASN A 205 -10.00 10.57 -12.74
C ASN A 205 -8.90 9.74 -12.05
N VAL A 206 -8.45 8.67 -12.70
CA VAL A 206 -7.35 7.84 -12.23
C VAL A 206 -6.06 8.64 -12.13
N ALA A 207 -5.72 9.43 -13.16
CA ALA A 207 -4.52 10.26 -13.15
C ALA A 207 -4.51 11.27 -12.01
N ARG A 208 -5.64 11.93 -11.71
CA ARG A 208 -5.77 12.83 -10.56
C ARG A 208 -5.53 12.12 -9.23
N CYS A 209 -6.08 10.91 -9.08
CA CYS A 209 -5.87 10.09 -7.88
C CYS A 209 -4.39 9.72 -7.71
N ILE A 210 -3.76 9.20 -8.76
CA ILE A 210 -2.35 8.79 -8.72
C ILE A 210 -1.41 10.01 -8.59
N ARG A 211 -1.77 11.16 -9.16
CA ARG A 211 -1.06 12.43 -8.97
C ARG A 211 -1.01 12.81 -7.51
N ALA A 212 -2.16 12.87 -6.84
CA ALA A 212 -2.20 13.18 -5.40
C ALA A 212 -1.35 12.21 -4.54
N VAL A 213 -1.21 10.97 -4.98
CA VAL A 213 -0.46 9.91 -4.28
C VAL A 213 1.05 9.97 -4.54
N SER A 214 1.48 10.32 -5.75
CA SER A 214 2.88 10.17 -6.20
C SER A 214 3.59 11.48 -6.53
N GLU A 215 2.86 12.58 -6.69
CA GLU A 215 3.41 13.90 -7.02
C GLU A 215 4.57 14.33 -6.11
N PRO A 216 4.51 14.19 -4.77
CA PRO A 216 5.63 14.59 -3.91
C PRO A 216 6.92 13.84 -4.22
N LEU A 217 6.83 12.54 -4.56
CA LEU A 217 8.00 11.72 -4.91
C LEU A 217 8.57 12.12 -6.27
N ILE A 218 7.68 12.35 -7.25
CA ILE A 218 8.08 12.74 -8.61
C ILE A 218 8.67 14.15 -8.62
N ALA A 219 8.03 15.11 -7.95
CA ALA A 219 8.51 16.48 -7.83
C ALA A 219 9.89 16.55 -7.16
N HIS A 220 10.11 15.75 -6.12
CA HIS A 220 11.41 15.67 -5.45
C HIS A 220 12.51 15.14 -6.37
N HIS A 221 12.22 14.12 -7.19
CA HIS A 221 13.24 13.44 -8.01
C HIS A 221 13.47 14.10 -9.38
N PHE A 222 12.39 14.52 -10.04
CA PHE A 222 12.43 15.06 -11.41
C PHE A 222 12.23 16.58 -11.46
N GLY A 223 11.67 17.18 -10.41
CA GLY A 223 11.28 18.59 -10.38
C GLY A 223 9.80 18.80 -10.76
N GLU A 224 9.24 19.94 -10.34
CA GLU A 224 7.81 20.26 -10.54
C GLU A 224 7.44 20.54 -12.00
N HIS A 225 8.42 20.99 -12.81
CA HIS A 225 8.22 21.43 -14.18
C HIS A 225 7.74 20.35 -15.16
N ILE A 226 7.78 19.07 -14.77
CA ILE A 226 7.27 17.96 -15.61
C ILE A 226 5.87 17.49 -15.22
N LEU A 227 5.34 17.92 -14.07
CA LEU A 227 4.17 17.28 -13.45
C LEU A 227 2.91 17.36 -14.31
N ASP A 228 2.59 18.53 -14.85
CA ASP A 228 1.37 18.72 -15.62
C ASP A 228 1.37 17.85 -16.88
N ASP A 229 2.43 17.93 -17.67
CA ASP A 229 2.56 17.16 -18.90
C ASP A 229 2.69 15.65 -18.63
N LEU A 230 3.40 15.25 -17.58
CA LEU A 230 3.48 13.86 -17.15
C LEU A 230 2.10 13.29 -16.86
N PHE A 231 1.28 14.01 -16.08
CA PHE A 231 -0.03 13.52 -15.69
C PHE A 231 -1.09 13.63 -16.78
N GLU A 232 -0.92 14.53 -17.75
CA GLU A 232 -1.72 14.55 -18.98
C GLU A 232 -1.42 13.31 -19.85
N MET A 233 -0.14 13.01 -20.10
CA MET A 233 0.28 11.80 -20.80
C MET A 233 -0.16 10.53 -20.06
N TYR A 234 -0.04 10.53 -18.73
CA TYR A 234 -0.50 9.41 -17.90
C TYR A 234 -2.01 9.20 -18.02
N ALA A 235 -2.81 10.27 -17.95
CA ALA A 235 -4.26 10.19 -18.15
C ALA A 235 -4.62 9.59 -19.51
N HIS A 236 -3.92 10.01 -20.57
CA HIS A 236 -4.08 9.43 -21.91
C HIS A 236 -3.74 7.93 -21.93
N ASN A 237 -2.59 7.55 -21.38
CA ASN A 237 -2.16 6.14 -21.30
C ASN A 237 -3.18 5.27 -20.56
N VAL A 238 -3.70 5.75 -19.43
CA VAL A 238 -4.75 5.06 -18.67
C VAL A 238 -6.03 4.94 -19.49
N GLY A 239 -6.49 6.02 -20.13
CA GLY A 239 -7.69 5.97 -20.97
C GLY A 239 -7.59 4.94 -22.09
N VAL A 240 -6.47 4.91 -22.81
CA VAL A 240 -6.20 3.91 -23.87
C VAL A 240 -6.16 2.49 -23.29
N HIS A 241 -5.65 2.30 -22.08
CA HIS A 241 -5.66 1.00 -21.41
C HIS A 241 -7.08 0.55 -21.04
N LEU A 242 -7.89 1.46 -20.47
CA LEU A 242 -9.26 1.20 -20.04
C LEU A 242 -10.23 0.89 -21.20
N GLN A 243 -9.90 1.29 -22.43
CA GLN A 243 -10.64 0.87 -23.63
C GLN A 243 -10.49 -0.63 -23.94
N LYS A 244 -9.39 -1.23 -23.49
CA LYS A 244 -9.05 -2.64 -23.79
C LYS A 244 -9.48 -3.58 -22.69
N VAL A 245 -9.41 -3.13 -21.44
CA VAL A 245 -9.68 -3.95 -20.27
C VAL A 245 -10.19 -3.08 -19.14
N LYS A 246 -11.27 -3.54 -18.48
CA LYS A 246 -11.70 -2.96 -17.22
C LYS A 246 -10.78 -3.41 -16.09
N THR A 247 -10.10 -2.46 -15.46
CA THR A 247 -9.11 -2.73 -14.42
C THR A 247 -9.63 -2.44 -13.03
N LYS A 248 -9.32 -3.35 -12.09
CA LYS A 248 -9.68 -3.24 -10.67
C LYS A 248 -8.41 -3.32 -9.82
N TYR A 249 -8.38 -2.58 -8.72
CA TYR A 249 -7.48 -2.80 -7.60
C TYR A 249 -7.83 -4.10 -6.88
N ALA A 250 -6.81 -4.84 -6.44
CA ALA A 250 -6.97 -5.92 -5.47
C ALA A 250 -6.69 -5.36 -4.07
N VAL A 251 -7.65 -5.45 -3.17
CA VAL A 251 -7.60 -4.83 -1.84
C VAL A 251 -7.72 -5.92 -0.78
N ILE A 252 -6.70 -6.04 0.08
CA ILE A 252 -6.69 -6.97 1.20
C ILE A 252 -7.35 -6.26 2.39
N VAL A 253 -8.38 -6.88 2.97
CA VAL A 253 -9.00 -6.50 4.24
C VAL A 253 -8.67 -7.54 5.28
N LEU A 254 -8.17 -7.08 6.42
CA LEU A 254 -7.63 -7.93 7.47
C LEU A 254 -8.14 -7.45 8.83
N SER A 255 -8.67 -8.38 9.63
CA SER A 255 -8.96 -8.18 11.05
C SER A 255 -8.09 -9.10 11.89
N LEU A 256 -7.35 -8.49 12.82
CA LEU A 256 -6.43 -9.18 13.72
C LEU A 256 -6.86 -8.98 15.18
N LYS A 257 -6.58 -9.99 16.00
CA LYS A 257 -6.68 -9.91 17.47
C LYS A 257 -5.31 -10.16 18.08
N ALA A 258 -4.86 -9.27 18.96
CA ALA A 258 -3.59 -9.43 19.66
C ALA A 258 -3.64 -10.66 20.57
N ARG A 259 -2.64 -11.54 20.44
CA ARG A 259 -2.43 -12.66 21.36
C ARG A 259 -1.94 -12.15 22.71
N ARG A 260 -2.32 -12.86 23.76
CA ARG A 260 -1.80 -12.61 25.11
C ARG A 260 -0.32 -12.95 25.13
N VAL A 261 0.51 -12.06 25.65
CA VAL A 261 1.87 -12.43 26.04
C VAL A 261 1.73 -13.42 27.20
N PRO A 262 2.33 -14.62 27.14
CA PRO A 262 2.35 -15.51 28.29
C PRO A 262 2.89 -14.73 29.48
N LYS A 263 2.16 -14.71 30.60
CA LYS A 263 2.76 -14.30 31.86
C LYS A 263 3.85 -15.33 32.11
N TYR A 264 5.11 -14.97 31.94
CA TYR A 264 6.18 -15.73 32.56
C TYR A 264 5.85 -15.73 34.06
N HIS A 265 5.43 -16.88 34.57
CA HIS A 265 5.47 -17.11 36.01
C HIS A 265 6.95 -17.02 36.37
N GLY A 266 7.31 -15.95 37.07
CA GLY A 266 8.62 -15.86 37.69
C GLY A 266 8.83 -17.16 38.45
N ARG A 267 9.99 -17.79 38.26
CA ARG A 267 10.49 -18.73 39.25
C ARG A 267 10.49 -17.96 40.57
N ASN A 268 9.70 -18.43 41.53
CA ASN A 268 9.99 -18.16 42.91
C ASN A 268 11.40 -18.69 43.15
N ASP A 269 12.36 -17.78 43.22
CA ASP A 269 13.59 -18.06 43.94
C ASP A 269 13.21 -18.03 45.43
N ASP A 270 12.77 -19.18 45.92
CA ASP A 270 12.65 -19.44 47.35
C ASP A 270 14.07 -19.54 47.92
N TYR A 271 14.57 -18.40 48.41
CA TYR A 271 15.64 -18.35 49.40
C TYR A 271 15.09 -17.70 50.67
N TYR A 272 14.59 -18.52 51.59
CA TYR A 272 14.73 -18.37 53.05
C TYR A 272 14.52 -19.73 53.71
#